data_AF-A0A1A3CCX7-F1
#
_entry.id   AF-A0A1A3CCX7-F1
#
_cell.length_a   1.000
_cell.length_b   1.000
_cell.length_c   1.000
_cell.angle_alpha   90.00
_cell.angle_beta   90.00
_cell.angle_gamma   90.00
#
_symmetry.space_group_name_H-M   'P 1'
#
loop_
_entity.id
_entity.type
_entity.pdbx_description
1 polymer ?
#
loop_
_entity_poly.entity_id
_entity_poly.type
_entity_poly.pdbx_seq_one_letter_code
_entity_poly.pdbx_strand_id
1 'polypeptide(L)'
;MANAKYVGRVGALAVALGIGVGLTSTPWVAAAKPHDDTSSSTGESAQAAPKPAKNVAVSKNGVEKKRSGTATAFTPEGSTGTKAKARGDGATASVDSGNNSSATATGDGANATAAGGAKNKAKANGDNSTAVAGSGTGSNNNTASARGENSAAYAGADGTGNSNNTATATGDNNLASAGSFGDNNTNNTATATGDNTFAFAGGGTTPEFGGDPGSNSSGNVATATNTGSSDSFVLAGAGVSGNGNTNNTATATNSGSTGDFGLVADAGTNGDNNSGNNASVTNTANDATMTAAAGAGGSSNTNNTATGTNSVDGTDTNAYAGSLSDGNNGYSATASNGGTDIEPPAN
;
A
#
# COMPACT_ATOMS: atom_id res chain seq x y z
N MET A 1 -46.19 13.11 30.17
CA MET A 1 -45.05 12.24 30.47
C MET A 1 -45.00 11.17 29.39
N ALA A 2 -43.93 11.14 28.59
CA ALA A 2 -43.75 10.16 27.52
C ALA A 2 -42.33 9.59 27.62
N ASN A 3 -42.19 8.26 27.55
CA ASN A 3 -40.92 7.59 27.85
C ASN A 3 -40.07 7.47 26.58
N ALA A 4 -38.89 8.09 26.58
CA ALA A 4 -37.90 7.86 25.54
C ALA A 4 -37.32 6.44 25.67
N LYS A 5 -37.38 5.65 24.59
CA LYS A 5 -36.64 4.39 24.49
C LYS A 5 -35.26 4.68 23.92
N TYR A 6 -34.21 4.48 24.71
CA TYR A 6 -32.85 4.45 24.19
C TYR A 6 -32.68 3.24 23.26
N VAL A 7 -32.22 3.48 22.04
CA VAL A 7 -31.82 2.44 21.07
C VAL A 7 -30.32 2.58 20.87
N GLY A 8 -29.55 1.89 21.72
CA GLY A 8 -28.10 1.78 21.52
C GLY A 8 -27.82 0.90 20.30
N ARG A 9 -27.03 1.41 19.35
CA ARG A 9 -26.44 0.63 18.25
C ARG A 9 -24.92 0.66 18.38
N VAL A 10 -24.37 -0.34 19.05
CA VAL A 10 -22.94 -0.67 18.96
C VAL A 10 -22.79 -1.64 17.79
N GLY A 11 -21.91 -1.37 16.82
CA GLY A 11 -21.86 -2.20 15.62
C GLY A 11 -20.84 -1.85 14.54
N ALA A 12 -19.55 -1.88 14.87
CA ALA A 12 -18.46 -2.10 13.90
C ALA A 12 -17.17 -2.54 14.61
N LEU A 13 -16.95 -3.85 14.78
CA LEU A 13 -15.66 -4.39 15.20
C LEU A 13 -15.41 -5.74 14.51
N ALA A 14 -14.89 -5.69 13.29
CA ALA A 14 -14.50 -6.86 12.51
C ALA A 14 -13.05 -7.25 12.84
N VAL A 15 -12.85 -8.06 13.88
CA VAL A 15 -11.52 -8.58 14.23
C VAL A 15 -11.10 -9.64 13.23
N ALA A 16 -10.17 -9.30 12.33
CA ALA A 16 -9.53 -10.27 11.43
C ALA A 16 -8.45 -11.06 12.18
N LEU A 17 -8.72 -12.34 12.48
CA LEU A 17 -7.81 -13.19 13.25
C LEU A 17 -7.23 -14.33 12.40
N GLY A 18 -5.91 -14.33 12.26
CA GLY A 18 -5.12 -15.56 12.15
C GLY A 18 -4.62 -15.98 10.77
N ILE A 19 -3.41 -15.53 10.41
CA ILE A 19 -2.42 -16.40 9.75
C ILE A 19 -1.17 -16.42 10.64
N GLY A 20 -0.66 -17.61 10.93
CA GLY A 20 0.46 -17.82 11.86
C GLY A 20 1.02 -19.23 11.71
N VAL A 21 1.61 -19.53 10.55
CA VAL A 21 2.18 -20.85 10.27
C VAL A 21 3.50 -20.99 11.02
N GLY A 22 3.63 -22.03 11.86
CA GLY A 22 4.80 -22.20 12.72
C GLY A 22 6.09 -22.49 11.96
N LEU A 23 7.01 -21.51 11.92
CA LEU A 23 8.37 -21.70 11.43
C LEU A 23 9.22 -22.42 12.49
N THR A 24 9.52 -23.70 12.24
CA THR A 24 10.43 -24.49 13.09
C THR A 24 11.87 -24.10 12.82
N SER A 25 12.49 -23.36 13.75
CA SER A 25 13.93 -23.09 13.70
C SER A 25 14.74 -24.36 13.94
N THR A 26 15.65 -24.69 13.02
CA THR A 26 16.60 -25.78 13.20
C THR A 26 17.84 -25.28 13.97
N PRO A 27 18.36 -26.04 14.94
CA PRO A 27 19.52 -25.61 15.72
C PRO A 27 20.79 -25.60 14.87
N TRP A 28 21.51 -24.47 14.87
CA TRP A 28 22.82 -24.35 14.23
C TRP A 28 23.83 -25.27 14.93
N VAL A 29 24.48 -26.15 14.17
CA VAL A 29 25.56 -27.01 14.69
C VAL A 29 26.86 -26.22 14.73
N ALA A 30 27.26 -25.78 15.92
CA ALA A 30 28.55 -25.13 16.14
C ALA A 30 29.70 -26.15 16.01
N ALA A 31 30.25 -26.30 14.81
CA ALA A 31 31.40 -27.15 14.54
C ALA A 31 32.68 -26.55 15.16
N ALA A 32 33.05 -27.02 16.35
CA ALA A 32 34.33 -26.66 16.98
C ALA A 32 35.51 -27.15 16.13
N LYS A 33 36.46 -26.26 15.81
CA LYS A 33 37.67 -26.62 15.07
C LYS A 33 38.58 -27.49 15.96
N PRO A 34 39.00 -28.70 15.54
CA PRO A 34 40.05 -29.44 16.22
C PRO A 34 41.37 -28.65 16.27
N HIS A 35 42.17 -28.85 17.31
CA HIS A 35 43.53 -28.32 17.34
C HIS A 35 44.40 -29.09 16.36
N ASP A 36 45.20 -28.38 15.56
CA ASP A 36 46.08 -28.98 14.57
C ASP A 36 47.32 -29.56 15.27
N ASP A 37 47.47 -30.89 15.26
CA ASP A 37 48.70 -31.60 15.62
C ASP A 37 48.86 -32.88 14.77
N THR A 38 49.51 -32.75 13.61
CA THR A 38 50.39 -33.74 12.93
C THR A 38 50.64 -33.28 11.49
N SER A 39 51.89 -33.42 11.01
CA SER A 39 52.31 -32.97 9.68
C SER A 39 51.96 -33.93 8.52
N SER A 40 51.96 -33.36 7.31
CA SER A 40 52.10 -34.01 5.99
C SER A 40 50.85 -34.59 5.30
N SER A 41 50.38 -33.86 4.29
CA SER A 41 50.39 -34.33 2.90
C SER A 41 50.20 -33.13 1.95
N THR A 42 50.76 -33.20 0.73
CA THR A 42 50.58 -32.16 -0.30
C THR A 42 49.25 -32.36 -1.01
N GLY A 43 48.16 -31.93 -0.38
CA GLY A 43 46.83 -31.94 -0.97
C GLY A 43 46.71 -31.01 -2.17
N GLU A 44 45.97 -31.44 -3.19
CA GLU A 44 45.70 -30.64 -4.39
C GLU A 44 44.94 -29.35 -4.03
N SER A 45 45.20 -28.26 -4.76
CA SER A 45 44.54 -26.98 -4.52
C SER A 45 43.04 -27.09 -4.79
N ALA A 46 42.24 -27.18 -3.71
CA ALA A 46 40.80 -27.36 -3.78
C ALA A 46 40.16 -26.37 -4.76
N GLN A 47 39.49 -26.91 -5.79
CA GLN A 47 38.94 -26.12 -6.88
C GLN A 47 37.92 -25.13 -6.33
N ALA A 48 38.20 -23.82 -6.48
CA ALA A 48 37.36 -22.77 -5.94
C ALA A 48 35.91 -22.91 -6.45
N ALA A 49 34.96 -23.00 -5.52
CA ALA A 49 33.57 -23.29 -5.82
C ALA A 49 33.02 -22.34 -6.91
N PRO A 50 32.28 -22.84 -7.92
CA PRO A 50 31.72 -22.00 -8.97
C PRO A 50 30.91 -20.84 -8.39
N LYS A 51 31.28 -19.61 -8.75
CA LYS A 51 30.55 -18.41 -8.29
C LYS A 51 29.09 -18.51 -8.77
N PRO A 52 28.09 -18.34 -7.89
CA PRO A 52 26.68 -18.45 -8.26
C PRO A 52 26.33 -17.63 -9.51
N ALA A 53 25.56 -18.24 -10.41
CA ALA A 53 25.10 -17.57 -11.62
C ALA A 53 24.23 -16.37 -11.24
N LYS A 54 24.46 -15.21 -11.85
CA LYS A 54 23.73 -13.99 -11.53
C LYS A 54 22.43 -13.93 -12.31
N ASN A 55 21.33 -14.36 -11.68
CA ASN A 55 19.98 -14.27 -12.24
C ASN A 55 19.62 -12.83 -12.60
N VAL A 56 19.61 -12.53 -13.90
CA VAL A 56 19.45 -11.18 -14.46
C VAL A 56 18.85 -11.26 -15.86
N ALA A 57 17.77 -10.52 -16.10
CA ALA A 57 17.20 -10.30 -17.42
C ALA A 57 17.01 -8.80 -17.73
N VAL A 58 17.10 -8.43 -19.01
CA VAL A 58 16.90 -7.06 -19.51
C VAL A 58 16.24 -7.11 -20.89
N SER A 59 15.17 -6.35 -21.09
CA SER A 59 14.54 -6.13 -22.40
C SER A 59 14.32 -4.64 -22.65
N LYS A 60 14.38 -4.21 -23.92
CA LYS A 60 14.24 -2.81 -24.32
C LYS A 60 13.71 -2.71 -25.75
N ASN A 61 12.65 -1.92 -25.97
CA ASN A 61 12.03 -1.69 -27.27
C ASN A 61 11.75 -3.00 -28.05
N GLY A 62 11.11 -3.98 -27.42
CA GLY A 62 10.75 -5.27 -28.05
C GLY A 62 11.85 -6.33 -28.05
N VAL A 63 13.07 -6.00 -27.62
CA VAL A 63 14.23 -6.89 -27.81
C VAL A 63 14.92 -7.21 -26.49
N GLU A 64 15.00 -8.50 -26.16
CA GLU A 64 15.81 -9.01 -25.05
C GLU A 64 17.28 -8.64 -25.28
N LYS A 65 17.91 -8.02 -24.27
CA LYS A 65 19.31 -7.57 -24.29
C LYS A 65 20.22 -8.41 -23.39
N LYS A 66 19.62 -9.15 -22.45
CA LYS A 66 20.28 -10.13 -21.60
C LYS A 66 19.23 -11.03 -20.97
N ARG A 67 19.56 -12.32 -20.81
CA ARG A 67 18.94 -13.24 -19.86
C ARG A 67 20.01 -14.13 -19.26
N SER A 68 19.81 -14.55 -18.02
CA SER A 68 20.73 -15.42 -17.29
C SER A 68 19.95 -16.08 -16.15
N GLY A 69 19.95 -17.42 -16.15
CA GLY A 69 19.18 -18.23 -15.21
C GLY A 69 17.67 -17.97 -15.27
N THR A 70 17.03 -17.88 -14.09
CA THR A 70 15.57 -17.91 -13.89
C THR A 70 14.88 -16.56 -14.05
N ALA A 71 15.62 -15.44 -14.00
CA ALA A 71 15.04 -14.11 -14.16
C ALA A 71 14.44 -13.88 -15.57
N THR A 72 13.36 -13.10 -15.65
CA THR A 72 12.65 -12.79 -16.92
C THR A 72 12.48 -11.28 -17.11
N ALA A 73 12.55 -10.80 -18.37
CA ALA A 73 12.30 -9.40 -18.68
C ALA A 73 11.66 -9.24 -20.07
N PHE A 74 10.53 -8.54 -20.17
CA PHE A 74 9.77 -8.38 -21.41
C PHE A 74 9.48 -6.90 -21.73
N THR A 75 9.49 -6.56 -23.02
CA THR A 75 8.94 -5.32 -23.58
C THR A 75 8.33 -5.66 -24.95
N PRO A 76 7.28 -4.97 -25.44
CA PRO A 76 6.55 -5.43 -26.63
C PRO A 76 7.27 -5.06 -27.92
N GLU A 77 7.11 -5.87 -28.98
CA GLU A 77 7.63 -5.51 -30.30
C GLU A 77 7.01 -4.19 -30.81
N GLY A 78 7.79 -3.41 -31.57
CA GLY A 78 7.40 -2.08 -32.04
C GLY A 78 7.36 -0.98 -30.96
N SER A 79 7.43 -1.33 -29.67
CA SER A 79 7.39 -0.34 -28.58
C SER A 79 8.64 0.55 -28.53
N THR A 80 8.44 1.82 -28.21
CA THR A 80 9.47 2.86 -28.21
C THR A 80 9.72 3.40 -26.81
N GLY A 81 10.99 3.40 -26.39
CA GLY A 81 11.43 3.94 -25.11
C GLY A 81 11.23 2.99 -23.92
N THR A 82 10.65 1.81 -24.15
CA THR A 82 10.30 0.81 -23.14
C THR A 82 11.53 0.12 -22.56
N LYS A 83 11.50 -0.19 -21.26
CA LYS A 83 12.62 -0.83 -20.55
C LYS A 83 12.10 -1.79 -19.48
N ALA A 84 12.52 -3.05 -19.53
CA ALA A 84 12.33 -4.00 -18.45
C ALA A 84 13.69 -4.51 -17.95
N LYS A 85 13.80 -4.72 -16.64
CA LYS A 85 15.00 -5.26 -15.99
C LYS A 85 14.62 -6.07 -14.76
N ALA A 86 15.00 -7.34 -14.72
CA ALA A 86 14.89 -8.17 -13.52
C ALA A 86 16.28 -8.57 -13.01
N ARG A 87 16.39 -8.76 -11.70
CA ARG A 87 17.58 -9.29 -11.03
C ARG A 87 17.15 -10.03 -9.76
N GLY A 88 17.57 -11.28 -9.63
CA GLY A 88 17.14 -12.19 -8.57
C GLY A 88 16.53 -13.45 -9.18
N ASP A 89 16.49 -14.52 -8.40
CA ASP A 89 16.01 -15.83 -8.82
C ASP A 89 14.49 -15.79 -9.04
N GLY A 90 14.03 -16.14 -10.24
CA GLY A 90 12.62 -16.02 -10.65
C GLY A 90 12.10 -14.58 -10.86
N ALA A 91 12.92 -13.56 -10.55
CA ALA A 91 12.54 -12.16 -10.66
C ALA A 91 12.02 -11.81 -12.07
N THR A 92 10.91 -11.08 -12.15
CA THR A 92 10.16 -10.84 -13.38
C THR A 92 9.90 -9.35 -13.56
N ALA A 93 10.18 -8.83 -14.76
CA ALA A 93 9.92 -7.43 -15.10
C ALA A 93 9.26 -7.33 -16.48
N SER A 94 8.02 -6.87 -16.56
CA SER A 94 7.28 -6.76 -17.82
C SER A 94 6.88 -5.33 -18.15
N VAL A 95 7.04 -4.94 -19.41
CA VAL A 95 6.24 -3.88 -20.01
C VAL A 95 5.33 -4.55 -21.01
N ASP A 96 4.03 -4.62 -20.74
CA ASP A 96 3.09 -5.37 -21.59
C ASP A 96 2.54 -4.51 -22.73
N SER A 97 2.52 -3.20 -22.55
CA SER A 97 1.96 -2.23 -23.50
C SER A 97 2.47 -0.81 -23.21
N GLY A 98 2.24 0.10 -24.15
CA GLY A 98 2.58 1.52 -24.02
C GLY A 98 4.01 1.87 -24.44
N ASN A 99 4.25 3.19 -24.59
CA ASN A 99 5.54 3.76 -24.99
C ASN A 99 6.17 4.55 -23.84
N ASN A 100 7.50 4.52 -23.73
CA ASN A 100 8.30 5.12 -22.66
C ASN A 100 8.01 4.58 -21.24
N SER A 101 7.24 3.50 -21.13
CA SER A 101 6.94 2.80 -19.87
C SER A 101 8.13 1.93 -19.43
N SER A 102 8.32 1.71 -18.13
CA SER A 102 9.45 0.94 -17.62
C SER A 102 9.15 0.12 -16.38
N ALA A 103 9.63 -1.11 -16.37
CA ALA A 103 9.56 -2.02 -15.23
C ALA A 103 10.97 -2.34 -14.69
N THR A 104 11.13 -2.46 -13.38
CA THR A 104 12.37 -2.94 -12.77
C THR A 104 12.08 -3.75 -11.51
N ALA A 105 12.39 -5.04 -11.55
CA ALA A 105 12.38 -5.92 -10.39
C ALA A 105 13.82 -6.15 -9.90
N THR A 106 14.02 -6.20 -8.59
CA THR A 106 15.29 -6.54 -7.95
C THR A 106 15.02 -7.18 -6.60
N GLY A 107 15.49 -8.41 -6.43
CA GLY A 107 15.13 -9.31 -5.33
C GLY A 107 14.64 -10.63 -5.90
N ASP A 108 14.82 -11.73 -5.19
CA ASP A 108 14.37 -13.06 -5.62
C ASP A 108 12.84 -13.11 -5.57
N GLY A 109 12.19 -13.71 -6.57
CA GLY A 109 10.72 -13.69 -6.75
C GLY A 109 10.10 -12.31 -7.11
N ALA A 110 10.85 -11.20 -7.05
CA ALA A 110 10.31 -9.86 -7.21
C ALA A 110 9.67 -9.63 -8.60
N ASN A 111 8.52 -8.96 -8.64
CA ASN A 111 7.70 -8.77 -9.84
C ASN A 111 7.41 -7.29 -10.12
N ALA A 112 7.65 -6.81 -11.35
CA ALA A 112 7.34 -5.44 -11.75
C ALA A 112 6.68 -5.38 -13.12
N THR A 113 5.47 -4.83 -13.21
CA THR A 113 4.67 -4.74 -14.45
C THR A 113 4.28 -3.31 -14.76
N ALA A 114 4.55 -2.83 -15.98
CA ALA A 114 4.05 -1.55 -16.48
C ALA A 114 3.23 -1.74 -17.76
N ALA A 115 1.93 -1.48 -17.71
CA ALA A 115 1.00 -1.82 -18.80
C ALA A 115 0.09 -0.65 -19.21
N GLY A 116 -0.62 -0.82 -20.32
CA GLY A 116 -1.61 0.10 -20.85
C GLY A 116 -1.03 1.26 -21.65
N GLY A 117 -1.21 2.49 -21.15
CA GLY A 117 -0.77 3.71 -21.79
C GLY A 117 0.73 4.01 -21.63
N ALA A 118 1.11 5.23 -21.99
CA ALA A 118 2.49 5.66 -22.05
C ALA A 118 3.07 6.09 -20.68
N LYS A 119 4.40 5.99 -20.55
CA LYS A 119 5.21 6.52 -19.44
C LYS A 119 4.93 5.91 -18.05
N ASN A 120 4.26 4.76 -17.98
CA ASN A 120 4.00 4.08 -16.71
C ASN A 120 5.30 3.46 -16.14
N LYS A 121 5.51 3.51 -14.82
CA LYS A 121 6.77 3.12 -14.17
C LYS A 121 6.52 2.19 -12.99
N ALA A 122 6.94 0.94 -13.10
CA ALA A 122 6.91 -0.03 -12.00
C ALA A 122 8.32 -0.32 -11.47
N LYS A 123 8.49 -0.31 -10.14
CA LYS A 123 9.72 -0.73 -9.49
C LYS A 123 9.41 -1.62 -8.27
N ALA A 124 9.91 -2.85 -8.29
CA ALA A 124 9.97 -3.76 -7.15
C ALA A 124 11.44 -3.90 -6.69
N ASN A 125 11.69 -3.90 -5.39
CA ASN A 125 13.03 -3.79 -4.81
C ASN A 125 13.11 -4.42 -3.41
N GLY A 126 13.10 -5.75 -3.37
CA GLY A 126 13.02 -6.61 -2.18
C GLY A 126 12.46 -7.97 -2.62
N ASP A 127 12.75 -9.02 -1.89
CA ASP A 127 12.38 -10.38 -2.31
C ASP A 127 10.84 -10.54 -2.26
N ASN A 128 10.27 -11.22 -3.25
CA ASN A 128 8.83 -11.33 -3.56
C ASN A 128 8.05 -10.00 -3.73
N SER A 129 8.71 -8.84 -3.68
CA SER A 129 8.02 -7.54 -3.79
C SER A 129 7.36 -7.35 -5.16
N THR A 130 6.21 -6.68 -5.20
CA THR A 130 5.36 -6.52 -6.39
C THR A 130 5.11 -5.04 -6.71
N ALA A 131 5.22 -4.64 -7.98
CA ALA A 131 4.84 -3.29 -8.41
C ALA A 131 4.11 -3.31 -9.76
N VAL A 132 2.90 -2.73 -9.82
CA VAL A 132 2.07 -2.65 -11.03
C VAL A 132 1.74 -1.19 -11.34
N ALA A 133 2.10 -0.70 -12.52
CA ALA A 133 1.87 0.67 -12.95
C ALA A 133 1.11 0.71 -14.29
N GLY A 134 -0.15 1.15 -14.25
CA GLY A 134 -1.05 1.17 -15.39
C GLY A 134 -1.56 -0.21 -15.80
N SER A 135 -2.73 -0.21 -16.42
CA SER A 135 -3.45 -1.36 -16.95
C SER A 135 -4.43 -0.88 -18.03
N GLY A 136 -5.01 -1.79 -18.81
CA GLY A 136 -6.07 -1.47 -19.79
C GLY A 136 -5.70 -0.40 -20.83
N THR A 137 -6.71 0.15 -21.52
CA THR A 137 -6.50 1.24 -22.48
C THR A 137 -6.48 2.60 -21.78
N GLY A 138 -5.72 3.57 -22.29
CA GLY A 138 -5.77 4.97 -21.84
C GLY A 138 -5.07 5.31 -20.50
N SER A 139 -4.56 4.34 -19.75
CA SER A 139 -3.94 4.57 -18.44
C SER A 139 -2.48 5.06 -18.55
N ASN A 140 -2.18 6.34 -18.25
CA ASN A 140 -0.88 6.97 -18.56
C ASN A 140 -0.12 7.54 -17.32
N ASN A 141 1.21 7.66 -17.42
CA ASN A 141 2.11 8.30 -16.44
C ASN A 141 2.09 7.74 -15.00
N ASN A 142 1.45 6.60 -14.73
CA ASN A 142 1.35 6.03 -13.39
C ASN A 142 2.73 5.59 -12.86
N THR A 143 2.96 5.68 -11.55
CA THR A 143 4.24 5.31 -10.91
C THR A 143 4.00 4.43 -9.68
N ALA A 144 4.39 3.16 -9.76
CA ALA A 144 4.36 2.21 -8.64
C ALA A 144 5.79 1.86 -8.18
N SER A 145 6.04 1.92 -6.87
CA SER A 145 7.36 1.67 -6.29
C SER A 145 7.28 0.93 -4.96
N ALA A 146 7.41 -0.40 -5.00
CA ALA A 146 7.65 -1.22 -3.82
C ALA A 146 9.16 -1.32 -3.50
N ARG A 147 9.50 -1.26 -2.21
CA ARG A 147 10.84 -1.51 -1.66
C ARG A 147 10.66 -2.27 -0.34
N GLY A 148 11.51 -3.25 -0.05
CA GLY A 148 11.34 -4.17 1.07
C GLY A 148 10.72 -5.50 0.65
N GLU A 149 10.90 -6.54 1.45
CA GLU A 149 10.45 -7.91 1.19
C GLU A 149 8.93 -8.02 1.23
N ASN A 150 8.35 -8.85 0.35
CA ASN A 150 6.91 -9.08 0.13
C ASN A 150 6.03 -7.84 -0.13
N SER A 151 6.60 -6.63 -0.16
CA SER A 151 5.84 -5.37 -0.30
C SER A 151 5.26 -5.15 -1.69
N ALA A 152 4.07 -4.55 -1.76
CA ALA A 152 3.28 -4.38 -2.98
C ALA A 152 2.90 -2.92 -3.27
N ALA A 153 2.90 -2.50 -4.55
CA ALA A 153 2.48 -1.16 -4.98
C ALA A 153 1.69 -1.21 -6.30
N TYR A 154 0.48 -0.61 -6.34
CA TYR A 154 -0.43 -0.62 -7.49
C TYR A 154 -0.85 0.82 -7.86
N ALA A 155 -0.44 1.32 -9.02
CA ALA A 155 -0.80 2.66 -9.48
C ALA A 155 -1.55 2.58 -10.82
N GLY A 156 -2.86 2.79 -10.83
CA GLY A 156 -3.69 2.62 -12.03
C GLY A 156 -3.79 1.19 -12.54
N ALA A 157 -3.68 0.20 -11.65
CA ALA A 157 -3.84 -1.21 -11.98
C ALA A 157 -5.32 -1.59 -12.20
N ASP A 158 -5.54 -2.72 -12.87
CA ASP A 158 -6.83 -3.37 -13.18
C ASP A 158 -8.02 -2.44 -13.46
N GLY A 159 -7.90 -1.62 -14.50
CA GLY A 159 -8.95 -0.76 -15.06
C GLY A 159 -8.50 -0.04 -16.35
N THR A 160 -9.27 0.94 -16.82
CA THR A 160 -8.94 1.76 -18.01
C THR A 160 -8.91 3.26 -17.67
N GLY A 161 -8.22 4.07 -18.48
CA GLY A 161 -8.11 5.52 -18.31
C GLY A 161 -7.27 6.02 -17.12
N ASN A 162 -6.95 5.14 -16.16
CA ASN A 162 -6.30 5.50 -14.89
C ASN A 162 -4.94 6.18 -15.10
N SER A 163 -4.80 7.47 -14.75
CA SER A 163 -3.64 8.26 -15.18
C SER A 163 -3.04 9.16 -14.10
N ASN A 164 -1.72 9.31 -14.14
CA ASN A 164 -0.89 10.11 -13.21
C ASN A 164 -0.94 9.63 -11.74
N ASN A 165 -1.41 8.41 -11.47
CA ASN A 165 -1.47 7.90 -10.10
C ASN A 165 -0.08 7.48 -9.59
N THR A 166 0.16 7.62 -8.28
CA THR A 166 1.45 7.30 -7.65
C THR A 166 1.24 6.40 -6.43
N ALA A 167 1.82 5.21 -6.42
CA ALA A 167 1.80 4.28 -5.30
C ALA A 167 3.22 3.97 -4.83
N THR A 168 3.54 4.19 -3.56
CA THR A 168 4.84 3.89 -2.96
C THR A 168 4.67 3.04 -1.72
N ALA A 169 5.36 1.90 -1.65
CA ALA A 169 5.47 1.02 -0.49
C ALA A 169 6.97 0.92 -0.13
N THR A 170 7.38 1.06 1.13
CA THR A 170 8.82 1.10 1.50
C THR A 170 9.09 0.60 2.93
N GLY A 171 9.82 -0.51 3.03
CA GLY A 171 9.89 -1.40 4.20
C GLY A 171 9.09 -2.66 3.90
N ASP A 172 8.97 -3.62 4.82
CA ASP A 172 8.57 -4.99 4.48
C ASP A 172 7.06 -5.24 4.65
N ASN A 173 6.49 -6.13 3.83
CA ASN A 173 5.08 -6.55 3.84
C ASN A 173 4.03 -5.41 3.70
N ASN A 174 4.39 -4.27 3.11
CA ASN A 174 3.50 -3.12 2.88
C ASN A 174 2.58 -3.29 1.67
N LEU A 175 1.50 -2.50 1.60
CA LEU A 175 0.65 -2.34 0.42
C LEU A 175 0.31 -0.86 0.16
N ALA A 176 0.57 -0.36 -1.04
CA ALA A 176 0.07 0.93 -1.52
C ALA A 176 -0.74 0.78 -2.81
N SER A 177 -1.95 1.34 -2.88
CA SER A 177 -2.78 1.35 -4.09
C SER A 177 -3.29 2.77 -4.39
N ALA A 178 -3.11 3.26 -5.62
CA ALA A 178 -3.57 4.57 -6.06
C ALA A 178 -4.30 4.50 -7.40
N GLY A 179 -5.60 4.78 -7.41
CA GLY A 179 -6.45 4.82 -8.60
C GLY A 179 -6.53 3.49 -9.36
N SER A 180 -6.40 2.36 -8.65
CA SER A 180 -6.46 1.00 -9.22
C SER A 180 -7.83 0.36 -8.96
N PHE A 181 -8.18 -0.69 -9.72
CA PHE A 181 -9.41 -1.49 -9.56
C PHE A 181 -10.72 -0.81 -10.00
N GLY A 182 -10.64 0.17 -10.91
CA GLY A 182 -11.79 0.81 -11.56
C GLY A 182 -11.36 1.76 -12.68
N ASP A 183 -12.27 2.51 -13.30
CA ASP A 183 -11.98 3.31 -14.50
C ASP A 183 -11.73 4.81 -14.24
N ASN A 184 -10.95 5.47 -15.10
CA ASN A 184 -10.73 6.92 -15.16
C ASN A 184 -10.22 7.59 -13.86
N ASN A 185 -9.58 6.84 -12.96
CA ASN A 185 -9.05 7.38 -11.71
C ASN A 185 -7.75 8.15 -11.96
N THR A 186 -7.65 9.42 -11.54
CA THR A 186 -6.51 10.29 -11.95
C THR A 186 -5.83 11.11 -10.85
N ASN A 187 -4.51 11.25 -10.94
CA ASN A 187 -3.68 12.05 -10.03
C ASN A 187 -3.71 11.61 -8.55
N ASN A 188 -4.15 10.39 -8.25
CA ASN A 188 -4.23 9.90 -6.87
C ASN A 188 -2.85 9.48 -6.35
N THR A 189 -2.57 9.63 -5.05
CA THR A 189 -1.27 9.33 -4.44
C THR A 189 -1.42 8.51 -3.16
N ALA A 190 -0.86 7.30 -3.13
CA ALA A 190 -0.83 6.42 -1.96
C ALA A 190 0.61 6.14 -1.51
N THR A 191 0.89 6.34 -0.22
CA THR A 191 2.21 6.11 0.38
C THR A 191 2.10 5.24 1.63
N ALA A 192 2.55 3.99 1.54
CA ALA A 192 2.81 3.11 2.67
C ALA A 192 4.32 3.12 2.97
N THR A 193 4.71 3.17 4.24
CA THR A 193 6.12 3.19 4.67
C THR A 193 6.25 2.59 6.07
N GLY A 194 7.32 1.85 6.32
CA GLY A 194 7.50 1.04 7.52
C GLY A 194 7.29 -0.43 7.24
N ASP A 195 6.92 -1.21 8.25
CA ASP A 195 6.63 -2.63 8.07
C ASP A 195 5.14 -2.90 8.29
N ASN A 196 4.54 -3.67 7.37
CA ASN A 196 3.12 -4.03 7.33
C ASN A 196 2.13 -2.83 7.28
N THR A 197 2.44 -1.76 6.55
CA THR A 197 1.58 -0.56 6.43
C THR A 197 0.80 -0.49 5.10
N PHE A 198 -0.36 0.18 5.12
CA PHE A 198 -1.39 0.06 4.07
C PHE A 198 -1.96 1.41 3.62
N ALA A 199 -1.90 1.77 2.33
CA ALA A 199 -2.39 3.06 1.82
C ALA A 199 -3.24 2.94 0.54
N PHE A 200 -4.42 3.59 0.48
CA PHE A 200 -5.41 3.42 -0.61
C PHE A 200 -6.00 4.75 -1.11
N ALA A 201 -5.49 5.29 -2.23
CA ALA A 201 -5.95 6.57 -2.79
C ALA A 201 -6.78 6.39 -4.07
N GLY A 202 -8.11 6.34 -3.94
CA GLY A 202 -9.06 6.23 -5.05
C GLY A 202 -9.04 4.88 -5.77
N GLY A 203 -10.13 4.57 -6.48
CA GLY A 203 -10.24 3.40 -7.36
C GLY A 203 -10.84 2.14 -6.71
N GLY A 204 -10.87 2.06 -5.38
CA GLY A 204 -11.35 0.89 -4.64
C GLY A 204 -10.22 0.04 -4.07
N THR A 205 -10.60 -1.04 -3.39
CA THR A 205 -9.69 -2.08 -2.89
C THR A 205 -9.93 -3.39 -3.62
N THR A 206 -9.08 -4.40 -3.44
CA THR A 206 -9.36 -5.73 -3.98
C THR A 206 -10.46 -6.43 -3.14
N PRO A 207 -11.17 -7.44 -3.67
CA PRO A 207 -12.24 -8.12 -2.96
C PRO A 207 -11.83 -8.72 -1.60
N GLU A 208 -10.55 -9.03 -1.37
CA GLU A 208 -10.05 -9.49 -0.07
C GLU A 208 -10.17 -8.43 1.04
N PHE A 209 -10.24 -7.13 0.68
CA PHE A 209 -10.46 -6.01 1.60
C PHE A 209 -11.91 -5.48 1.59
N GLY A 210 -12.82 -6.14 0.86
CA GLY A 210 -14.27 -5.86 0.94
C GLY A 210 -14.77 -4.56 0.30
N GLY A 211 -13.95 -3.88 -0.51
CA GLY A 211 -14.36 -2.69 -1.27
C GLY A 211 -14.81 -3.03 -2.69
N ASP A 212 -15.84 -2.32 -3.18
CA ASP A 212 -16.22 -2.33 -4.60
C ASP A 212 -15.27 -1.47 -5.45
N PRO A 213 -15.07 -1.81 -6.74
CA PRO A 213 -14.50 -0.96 -7.77
C PRO A 213 -15.03 0.47 -7.77
N GLY A 214 -14.12 1.45 -7.83
CA GLY A 214 -14.44 2.87 -7.86
C GLY A 214 -13.89 3.57 -9.10
N SER A 215 -14.69 4.45 -9.71
CA SER A 215 -14.34 5.10 -10.99
C SER A 215 -14.44 6.62 -10.95
N ASN A 216 -13.66 7.29 -11.80
CA ASN A 216 -13.57 8.75 -11.92
C ASN A 216 -13.05 9.44 -10.63
N SER A 217 -12.38 8.72 -9.74
CA SER A 217 -11.81 9.27 -8.50
C SER A 217 -10.53 10.05 -8.81
N SER A 218 -10.39 11.29 -8.36
CA SER A 218 -9.22 12.10 -8.71
C SER A 218 -8.61 12.96 -7.59
N GLY A 219 -7.29 13.11 -7.62
CA GLY A 219 -6.54 13.96 -6.68
C GLY A 219 -6.54 13.46 -5.23
N ASN A 220 -6.96 12.22 -4.96
CA ASN A 220 -7.02 11.69 -3.59
C ASN A 220 -5.60 11.38 -3.06
N VAL A 221 -5.39 11.55 -1.75
CA VAL A 221 -4.09 11.34 -1.09
C VAL A 221 -4.23 10.45 0.15
N ALA A 222 -3.56 9.30 0.15
CA ALA A 222 -3.51 8.36 1.27
C ALA A 222 -2.07 8.15 1.74
N THR A 223 -1.83 8.15 3.05
CA THR A 223 -0.49 8.02 3.64
C THR A 223 -0.56 7.23 4.95
N ALA A 224 0.04 6.04 5.02
CA ALA A 224 0.12 5.21 6.23
C ALA A 224 1.58 4.90 6.57
N THR A 225 1.95 4.98 7.86
CA THR A 225 3.35 5.22 8.24
C THR A 225 3.59 4.88 9.72
N ASN A 226 3.92 3.63 10.08
CA ASN A 226 5.32 3.17 10.25
C ASN A 226 5.71 3.01 11.73
N THR A 227 6.63 2.10 12.05
CA THR A 227 7.91 2.34 12.81
C THR A 227 8.41 1.10 13.58
N GLY A 228 8.40 -0.09 12.95
CA GLY A 228 8.85 -1.37 13.53
C GLY A 228 10.11 -1.28 14.42
N SER A 229 10.09 -1.97 15.56
CA SER A 229 10.25 -3.42 15.64
C SER A 229 9.12 -4.13 16.41
N SER A 230 8.28 -4.87 15.69
CA SER A 230 7.31 -5.90 16.13
C SER A 230 6.31 -5.47 17.24
N ASP A 231 5.02 -5.22 16.97
CA ASP A 231 4.22 -5.58 15.78
C ASP A 231 3.33 -4.41 15.32
N SER A 232 3.46 -3.98 14.06
CA SER A 232 2.72 -2.85 13.47
C SER A 232 1.81 -3.32 12.33
N PHE A 233 0.65 -2.69 12.19
CA PHE A 233 -0.25 -2.74 11.02
C PHE A 233 -1.15 -1.54 11.16
N VAL A 234 -1.10 -0.56 10.24
CA VAL A 234 -2.26 0.31 9.95
C VAL A 234 -2.11 1.26 8.76
N LEU A 235 -3.16 2.05 8.54
CA LEU A 235 -3.98 2.05 7.33
C LEU A 235 -4.44 3.48 7.03
N ALA A 236 -4.47 3.85 5.77
CA ALA A 236 -4.85 5.19 5.32
C ALA A 236 -5.55 5.09 3.98
N GLY A 237 -6.65 5.80 3.76
CA GLY A 237 -7.40 5.74 2.52
C GLY A 237 -8.17 7.02 2.20
N ALA A 238 -8.34 7.30 0.91
CA ALA A 238 -8.96 8.51 0.43
C ALA A 238 -9.71 8.25 -0.88
N GLY A 239 -11.03 8.42 -0.88
CA GLY A 239 -11.92 8.13 -2.00
C GLY A 239 -12.12 6.63 -2.25
N VAL A 240 -12.18 5.83 -1.18
CA VAL A 240 -12.25 4.36 -1.25
C VAL A 240 -13.67 3.90 -1.60
N SER A 241 -13.76 3.07 -2.64
CA SER A 241 -14.99 2.58 -3.29
C SER A 241 -15.96 3.66 -3.81
N GLY A 242 -16.84 3.27 -4.73
CA GLY A 242 -17.77 4.19 -5.40
C GLY A 242 -17.12 5.21 -6.34
N ASN A 243 -17.91 6.17 -6.81
CA ASN A 243 -17.55 7.00 -7.95
C ASN A 243 -17.32 8.47 -7.60
N GLY A 244 -16.55 9.16 -8.45
CA GLY A 244 -16.44 10.62 -8.42
C GLY A 244 -15.76 11.19 -7.16
N ASN A 245 -15.00 10.38 -6.43
CA ASN A 245 -14.31 10.82 -5.22
C ASN A 245 -13.17 11.77 -5.57
N THR A 246 -13.32 13.06 -5.26
CA THR A 246 -12.32 14.09 -5.62
C THR A 246 -11.63 14.73 -4.43
N ASN A 247 -10.31 14.85 -4.51
CA ASN A 247 -9.43 15.56 -3.59
C ASN A 247 -9.51 15.10 -2.12
N ASN A 248 -9.97 13.87 -1.83
CA ASN A 248 -9.97 13.38 -0.45
C ASN A 248 -8.54 13.21 0.07
N THR A 249 -8.33 13.33 1.38
CA THR A 249 -7.01 13.14 2.00
C THR A 249 -7.21 12.38 3.32
N ALA A 250 -6.54 11.24 3.50
CA ALA A 250 -6.40 10.52 4.78
C ALA A 250 -5.25 9.50 4.69
N THR A 251 -4.06 9.88 5.16
CA THR A 251 -3.62 9.79 6.57
C THR A 251 -4.12 8.60 7.44
N ALA A 252 -3.45 8.18 8.53
CA ALA A 252 -2.04 7.83 8.80
C ALA A 252 -1.90 7.31 10.24
N THR A 253 -1.06 6.29 10.45
CA THR A 253 -0.76 5.80 11.81
C THR A 253 0.67 5.34 12.02
N ASN A 254 1.26 5.76 13.15
CA ASN A 254 2.66 5.58 13.54
C ASN A 254 2.88 4.80 14.85
N SER A 255 3.80 3.82 14.85
CA SER A 255 4.54 3.20 15.99
C SER A 255 5.26 1.87 15.62
N GLY A 256 6.22 1.43 16.46
CA GLY A 256 6.73 0.04 16.56
C GLY A 256 7.91 -0.22 17.56
N SER A 257 7.74 -0.87 18.73
CA SER A 257 6.78 -0.59 19.82
C SER A 257 5.67 0.33 19.31
N THR A 258 4.44 -0.05 18.95
CA THR A 258 3.64 -1.30 19.16
C THR A 258 4.40 -2.61 19.31
N GLY A 259 3.98 -3.60 20.12
CA GLY A 259 2.61 -4.10 20.33
C GLY A 259 1.51 -3.23 20.97
N ASP A 260 0.28 -3.74 20.90
CA ASP A 260 -1.00 -3.04 21.11
C ASP A 260 -1.34 -1.99 20.03
N PHE A 261 -1.52 -2.50 18.79
CA PHE A 261 -2.10 -1.83 17.61
C PHE A 261 -3.38 -1.04 17.94
N GLY A 262 -3.73 0.04 17.23
CA GLY A 262 -3.17 0.64 16.00
C GLY A 262 -4.08 1.81 15.58
N LEU A 263 -4.37 1.87 14.27
CA LEU A 263 -5.59 2.32 13.55
C LEU A 263 -5.57 3.58 12.63
N VAL A 264 -5.63 3.33 11.31
CA VAL A 264 -6.68 3.90 10.41
C VAL A 264 -6.49 5.42 10.05
N ALA A 265 -7.32 6.15 9.27
CA ALA A 265 -7.99 5.97 7.96
C ALA A 265 -8.74 7.30 7.58
N ASP A 266 -10.00 7.35 7.11
CA ASP A 266 -10.41 7.07 5.72
C ASP A 266 -11.33 8.21 5.22
N ALA A 267 -10.97 8.89 4.12
CA ALA A 267 -11.64 10.10 3.67
C ALA A 267 -12.56 9.85 2.46
N GLY A 268 -13.87 10.12 2.58
CA GLY A 268 -14.75 10.25 1.41
C GLY A 268 -15.34 8.96 0.83
N THR A 269 -15.52 7.90 1.63
CA THR A 269 -15.99 6.58 1.17
C THR A 269 -17.53 6.52 1.14
N ASN A 270 -18.27 6.57 0.02
CA ASN A 270 -17.92 6.12 -1.33
C ASN A 270 -18.26 7.12 -2.45
N GLY A 271 -19.01 8.19 -2.18
CA GLY A 271 -19.45 9.18 -3.19
C GLY A 271 -20.93 9.07 -3.55
N ASP A 272 -21.55 10.04 -4.23
CA ASP A 272 -20.95 11.06 -5.13
C ASP A 272 -20.67 12.45 -4.48
N ASN A 273 -20.15 13.39 -5.29
CA ASN A 273 -19.99 14.83 -4.99
C ASN A 273 -19.24 15.15 -3.65
N ASN A 274 -18.28 14.32 -3.26
CA ASN A 274 -17.44 14.59 -2.08
C ASN A 274 -16.47 15.76 -2.35
N SER A 275 -16.77 16.92 -1.75
CA SER A 275 -16.01 18.17 -1.83
C SER A 275 -15.20 18.39 -0.55
N GLY A 276 -13.99 17.80 -0.52
CA GLY A 276 -12.88 18.17 0.36
C GLY A 276 -13.18 18.17 1.86
N ASN A 277 -12.68 17.23 2.65
CA ASN A 277 -11.75 16.15 2.37
C ASN A 277 -12.00 15.06 3.44
N ASN A 278 -10.89 14.48 3.91
CA ASN A 278 -10.44 14.57 5.30
C ASN A 278 -10.61 13.29 6.14
N ALA A 279 -9.82 13.05 7.18
CA ALA A 279 -8.34 12.97 7.24
C ALA A 279 -7.92 12.54 8.65
N SER A 280 -7.39 11.33 8.88
CA SER A 280 -7.26 10.83 10.25
C SER A 280 -5.89 10.41 10.71
N VAL A 281 -5.63 10.54 12.01
CA VAL A 281 -4.27 10.63 12.54
C VAL A 281 -4.12 9.93 13.88
N THR A 282 -3.09 9.11 13.96
CA THR A 282 -3.04 8.04 14.97
C THR A 282 -1.62 7.79 15.42
N ASN A 283 -1.43 7.51 16.70
CA ASN A 283 -0.13 7.22 17.30
C ASN A 283 -0.25 5.98 18.21
N THR A 284 0.72 5.04 18.15
CA THR A 284 0.62 3.71 18.80
C THR A 284 1.79 3.04 19.55
N ALA A 285 2.71 3.76 20.23
CA ALA A 285 3.97 3.11 20.66
C ALA A 285 3.99 2.16 21.90
N ASN A 286 3.48 2.35 23.13
CA ASN A 286 3.64 3.48 24.04
C ASN A 286 3.16 4.78 23.44
N ASP A 287 2.10 5.40 23.94
CA ASP A 287 1.38 6.44 23.22
C ASP A 287 0.48 5.78 22.13
N ALA A 288 -0.46 4.88 22.50
CA ALA A 288 -1.31 4.01 21.65
C ALA A 288 -2.86 3.89 21.62
N THR A 289 -3.55 4.68 20.77
CA THR A 289 -4.92 4.38 20.22
C THR A 289 -5.14 5.09 18.85
N MET A 290 -6.32 4.89 18.23
CA MET A 290 -6.79 4.80 16.81
C MET A 290 -6.92 6.06 15.90
N THR A 291 -7.57 5.99 14.72
CA THR A 291 -8.68 6.87 14.23
C THR A 291 -8.84 7.03 12.68
N ALA A 292 -10.06 7.32 12.17
CA ALA A 292 -10.63 7.20 10.79
C ALA A 292 -11.29 8.44 10.12
N ALA A 293 -12.09 8.26 9.05
CA ALA A 293 -13.17 9.18 8.66
C ALA A 293 -12.76 10.62 8.22
N ALA A 294 -13.61 11.43 7.57
CA ALA A 294 -14.77 11.16 6.68
C ALA A 294 -14.90 12.36 5.70
N GLY A 295 -15.36 12.20 4.46
CA GLY A 295 -16.80 12.14 4.14
C GLY A 295 -17.36 10.76 3.80
N ALA A 296 -17.34 9.86 4.77
CA ALA A 296 -17.64 8.44 4.64
C ALA A 296 -19.14 8.13 4.39
N GLY A 297 -19.68 8.57 3.26
CA GLY A 297 -20.86 7.96 2.63
C GLY A 297 -21.01 8.33 1.16
N GLY A 298 -21.05 9.64 0.88
CA GLY A 298 -21.78 10.16 -0.28
C GLY A 298 -23.30 10.24 0.00
N SER A 299 -24.06 11.17 -0.57
CA SER A 299 -23.75 12.04 -1.73
C SER A 299 -23.72 13.54 -1.38
N SER A 300 -22.92 14.30 -2.12
CA SER A 300 -22.76 15.78 -2.00
C SER A 300 -22.21 16.26 -0.66
N ASN A 301 -21.14 15.64 -0.15
CA ASN A 301 -20.46 16.12 1.06
C ASN A 301 -19.69 17.41 0.80
N THR A 302 -19.70 18.36 1.75
CA THR A 302 -18.86 19.57 1.67
C THR A 302 -18.14 19.83 3.01
N ASN A 303 -16.85 20.16 2.92
CA ASN A 303 -16.07 20.82 3.98
C ASN A 303 -15.68 20.05 5.26
N ASN A 304 -15.13 18.85 5.10
CA ASN A 304 -14.15 18.20 6.01
C ASN A 304 -14.62 17.61 7.33
N THR A 305 -13.94 16.51 7.69
CA THR A 305 -14.03 15.81 8.98
C THR A 305 -12.84 14.82 9.14
N ALA A 306 -12.01 14.95 10.18
CA ALA A 306 -10.88 14.07 10.55
C ALA A 306 -11.30 12.88 11.47
N THR A 307 -10.41 12.38 12.36
CA THR A 307 -10.51 11.56 13.63
C THR A 307 -9.02 11.63 14.13
N GLY A 308 -8.69 11.83 15.42
CA GLY A 308 -7.32 12.07 15.90
C GLY A 308 -7.01 11.56 17.32
N THR A 309 -6.04 10.64 17.50
CA THR A 309 -5.78 9.93 18.79
C THR A 309 -4.32 9.57 19.09
N ASN A 310 -4.12 9.15 20.34
CA ASN A 310 -2.93 8.58 20.97
C ASN A 310 -3.35 7.63 22.18
N SER A 311 -2.54 6.78 22.88
CA SER A 311 -2.76 6.22 24.30
C SER A 311 -1.59 5.50 25.07
N VAL A 312 -0.77 6.20 25.86
CA VAL A 312 -0.36 5.76 27.23
C VAL A 312 -1.13 6.62 28.25
N ASP A 313 -0.46 7.39 29.11
CA ASP A 313 -1.00 8.61 29.73
C ASP A 313 -0.57 9.83 28.89
N GLY A 314 -1.49 10.75 28.57
CA GLY A 314 -1.21 11.99 27.80
C GLY A 314 -1.76 12.00 26.36
N THR A 315 -2.67 11.08 26.09
CA THR A 315 -2.85 10.37 24.84
C THR A 315 -4.23 9.63 24.82
N ASP A 316 -5.25 10.01 24.01
CA ASP A 316 -6.59 9.33 23.93
C ASP A 316 -7.44 9.83 22.69
N THR A 317 -8.65 9.30 22.50
CA THR A 317 -9.40 8.80 21.30
C THR A 317 -10.09 9.80 20.32
N ASN A 318 -10.77 9.23 19.28
CA ASN A 318 -11.98 9.70 18.55
C ASN A 318 -11.78 10.66 17.34
N ALA A 319 -12.78 11.25 16.64
CA ALA A 319 -13.94 10.87 15.79
C ALA A 319 -14.39 12.08 14.94
N TYR A 320 -14.42 12.08 13.60
CA TYR A 320 -15.04 13.17 12.86
C TYR A 320 -15.79 12.63 11.62
N ALA A 321 -17.04 13.05 11.46
CA ALA A 321 -18.03 12.48 10.58
C ALA A 321 -18.67 13.49 9.59
N GLY A 322 -18.30 13.39 8.32
CA GLY A 322 -19.20 13.53 7.17
C GLY A 322 -19.72 12.15 6.78
N SER A 323 -19.94 11.26 7.76
CA SER A 323 -20.21 9.85 7.53
C SER A 323 -21.69 9.62 7.27
N LEU A 324 -21.99 9.00 6.12
CA LEU A 324 -23.29 8.48 5.68
C LEU A 324 -24.34 9.52 5.23
N SER A 325 -24.03 10.81 5.31
CA SER A 325 -24.60 11.89 4.47
C SER A 325 -26.12 12.17 4.66
N ASP A 326 -26.92 12.80 3.79
CA ASP A 326 -26.87 13.15 2.35
C ASP A 326 -27.28 14.61 2.06
N GLY A 327 -26.70 15.25 1.03
CA GLY A 327 -27.00 16.63 0.61
C GLY A 327 -26.45 17.70 1.55
N ASN A 328 -25.12 17.72 1.74
CA ASN A 328 -24.58 18.00 3.08
C ASN A 328 -24.05 19.41 3.33
N ASN A 329 -24.25 19.79 4.59
CA ASN A 329 -23.74 20.95 5.29
C ASN A 329 -23.33 20.46 6.69
N GLY A 330 -22.38 21.13 7.33
CA GLY A 330 -21.96 20.79 8.70
C GLY A 330 -20.80 19.79 8.76
N TYR A 331 -20.12 19.85 9.90
CA TYR A 331 -18.81 19.28 10.16
C TYR A 331 -18.80 18.67 11.56
N SER A 332 -17.76 17.92 11.86
CA SER A 332 -17.62 17.12 13.07
C SER A 332 -16.13 17.14 13.48
N ALA A 333 -15.80 16.83 14.75
CA ALA A 333 -14.49 17.06 15.36
C ALA A 333 -14.32 16.57 16.83
N THR A 334 -13.89 15.31 16.98
CA THR A 334 -13.70 14.60 18.26
C THR A 334 -12.23 14.13 18.32
N ALA A 335 -11.49 14.34 19.41
CA ALA A 335 -10.04 14.02 19.56
C ALA A 335 -9.60 14.24 21.02
N SER A 336 -8.80 13.37 21.68
CA SER A 336 -8.71 13.46 23.16
C SER A 336 -7.37 13.17 23.89
N ASN A 337 -7.47 12.50 25.06
CA ASN A 337 -6.79 12.72 26.36
C ASN A 337 -7.21 13.95 27.14
N GLY A 338 -8.50 14.01 27.47
CA GLY A 338 -9.11 15.24 27.95
C GLY A 338 -9.59 16.09 26.78
N GLY A 339 -10.49 15.50 26.01
CA GLY A 339 -11.16 16.07 24.86
C GLY A 339 -12.18 15.06 24.36
N THR A 340 -12.74 15.19 23.18
CA THR A 340 -13.37 16.35 22.53
C THR A 340 -14.44 15.69 21.69
N ASP A 341 -15.66 16.21 21.52
CA ASP A 341 -16.67 15.59 20.65
C ASP A 341 -17.51 16.60 19.89
N ILE A 342 -17.61 16.45 18.57
CA ILE A 342 -18.40 17.31 17.68
C ILE A 342 -18.97 16.45 16.55
N GLU A 343 -20.27 16.54 16.29
CA GLU A 343 -21.03 16.01 15.15
C GLU A 343 -21.84 17.16 14.49
N PRO A 344 -22.47 16.99 13.29
CA PRO A 344 -23.32 18.01 12.67
C PRO A 344 -24.82 17.68 12.69
N PRO A 345 -25.60 18.23 13.65
CA PRO A 345 -27.06 18.27 13.58
C PRO A 345 -27.63 19.71 13.68
N ALA A 346 -28.62 20.14 12.89
CA ALA A 346 -29.16 19.59 11.65
C ALA A 346 -29.88 20.73 10.88
N ASN A 347 -29.67 20.82 9.56
CA ASN A 347 -30.33 21.70 8.57
C ASN A 347 -30.40 23.20 8.89
#